data_AF-A0AAV6TMM0-F1
#
_entry.id   AF-A0AAV6TMM0-F1
#
_cell.length_a   1.000
_cell.length_b   1.000
_cell.length_c   1.000
_cell.angle_alpha   90.00
_cell.angle_beta   90.00
_cell.angle_gamma   90.00
#
_symmetry.space_group_name_H-M   'P 1'
#
loop_
_entity.id
_entity.type
_entity.pdbx_description
1 polymer ?
#
loop_
_entity_poly.entity_id
_entity_poly.type
_entity_poly.pdbx_seq_one_letter_code
_entity_poly.pdbx_strand_id
1 'polypeptide(L)'
;MFDSLYNYLLGADDIEKKIRFGHPYAPYCIVLFYNIFCKWIGPALMADRKPLELKNILIFYNFFQMIGNTYLTIKAVEALLRFWNVRCVEFGTSTEGAVLLKEFDLAVFHAILIKYVDLLDAVFFVLRKKEKQITFLHLFHHSFICIMCQIYLTSLDI
;
A
#
# COMPACT_ATOMS: atom_id res chain seq x y z
N MET A 1 10.64 -10.41 13.15
CA MET A 1 11.65 -9.80 12.25
C MET A 1 11.19 -8.41 11.80
N PHE A 2 10.01 -8.28 11.20
CA PHE A 2 9.42 -6.96 10.87
C PHE A 2 9.12 -6.12 12.11
N ASP A 3 8.56 -6.68 13.19
CA ASP A 3 8.30 -5.91 14.43
C ASP A 3 9.58 -5.42 15.13
N SER A 4 10.70 -6.14 14.95
CA SER A 4 12.01 -5.76 15.51
C SER A 4 12.71 -4.71 14.65
N LEU A 5 12.65 -4.86 13.32
CA LEU A 5 13.10 -3.84 12.36
C LEU A 5 12.26 -2.56 12.45
N TYR A 6 10.96 -2.70 12.76
CA TYR A 6 10.01 -1.62 13.00
C TYR A 6 10.35 -0.84 14.27
N ASN A 7 10.47 -1.52 15.43
CA ASN A 7 10.88 -0.86 16.67
C ASN A 7 12.27 -0.21 16.57
N TYR A 8 13.15 -0.73 15.69
CA TYR A 8 14.48 -0.18 15.46
C TYR A 8 14.54 0.99 14.45
N LEU A 9 13.67 1.02 13.42
CA LEU A 9 13.66 2.06 12.37
C LEU A 9 12.57 3.13 12.57
N LEU A 10 11.49 2.80 13.29
CA LEU A 10 10.23 3.55 13.35
C LEU A 10 9.53 3.29 14.70
N GLY A 11 9.80 4.13 15.71
CA GLY A 11 9.01 4.12 16.94
C GLY A 11 7.52 4.35 16.65
N ALA A 12 6.63 3.68 17.38
CA ALA A 12 5.17 3.72 17.15
C ALA A 12 4.59 5.15 17.06
N ASP A 13 5.11 6.10 17.84
CA ASP A 13 4.65 7.49 17.89
C ASP A 13 5.19 8.35 16.71
N ASP A 14 6.13 7.81 15.93
CA ASP A 14 6.77 8.49 14.79
C ASP A 14 6.12 8.14 13.45
N ILE A 15 5.23 7.15 13.41
CA ILE A 15 4.67 6.60 12.16
C ILE A 15 3.51 7.43 11.65
N GLU A 16 2.60 7.88 12.51
CA GLU A 16 1.60 8.90 12.13
C GLU A 16 2.29 10.15 11.53
N LYS A 17 3.41 10.57 12.14
CA LYS A 17 4.18 11.72 11.65
C LYS A 17 4.97 11.43 10.37
N LYS A 18 5.46 10.21 10.14
CA LYS A 18 6.19 9.82 8.92
C LYS A 18 5.29 9.47 7.73
N ILE A 19 4.06 9.00 7.96
CA ILE A 19 3.06 8.74 6.91
C ILE A 19 2.47 10.02 6.37
N ARG A 20 2.44 11.09 7.18
CA ARG A 20 2.17 12.44 6.66
C ARG A 20 3.24 12.74 5.63
N PHE A 21 2.92 12.48 4.36
CA PHE A 21 3.31 13.41 3.32
C PHE A 21 2.94 14.77 3.89
N GLY A 22 3.92 15.64 4.15
CA GLY A 22 3.70 16.88 4.91
C GLY A 22 2.61 17.79 4.33
N HIS A 23 2.06 17.43 3.16
CA HIS A 23 0.86 17.98 2.55
C HIS A 23 -0.20 16.90 2.27
N PRO A 24 -1.48 17.08 2.68
CA PRO A 24 -2.58 16.12 2.44
C PRO A 24 -2.87 15.87 0.96
N TYR A 25 -2.35 16.71 0.06
CA TYR A 25 -2.57 16.59 -1.39
C TYR A 25 -1.50 15.77 -2.12
N ALA A 26 -0.37 15.44 -1.48
CA ALA A 26 0.72 14.75 -2.16
C ALA A 26 0.32 13.37 -2.73
N PRO A 27 -0.48 12.54 -2.03
CA PRO A 27 -1.04 11.29 -2.55
C PRO A 27 -1.86 11.44 -3.83
N TYR A 28 -2.68 12.49 -3.90
CA TYR A 28 -3.49 12.78 -5.08
C TYR A 28 -2.59 13.17 -6.26
N CYS A 29 -1.53 13.94 -6.00
CA CYS A 29 -0.52 14.25 -7.01
C CYS A 29 0.23 13.00 -7.49
N ILE A 30 0.55 12.06 -6.60
CA ILE A 30 1.19 10.78 -6.95
C ILE A 30 0.29 9.97 -7.88
N VAL A 31 -0.99 9.81 -7.53
CA VAL A 31 -1.95 9.05 -8.35
C VAL A 31 -2.20 9.73 -9.70
N LEU A 32 -2.30 11.06 -9.72
CA LEU A 32 -2.45 11.81 -10.97
C LEU A 32 -1.23 11.60 -11.88
N PHE A 33 -0.03 11.77 -11.32
CA PHE A 33 1.22 11.55 -12.04
C PHE A 33 1.33 10.12 -12.56
N TYR A 34 0.99 9.12 -11.73
CA TYR A 34 0.97 7.70 -12.09
C TYR A 34 0.09 7.44 -13.32
N ASN A 35 -1.15 7.98 -13.35
CA ASN A 35 -2.05 7.81 -14.48
C ASN A 35 -1.50 8.45 -15.76
N ILE A 36 -0.99 9.67 -15.66
CA ILE A 36 -0.36 10.38 -16.79
C ILE A 36 0.87 9.61 -17.30
N PHE A 37 1.68 9.09 -16.38
CA PHE A 37 2.85 8.30 -16.71
C PHE A 37 2.46 7.01 -17.45
N CYS A 38 1.52 6.24 -16.91
CA CYS A 38 1.14 4.95 -17.47
C CYS A 38 0.42 5.06 -18.82
N LYS A 39 -0.36 6.13 -19.03
CA LYS A 39 -1.11 6.32 -20.28
C LYS A 39 -0.34 7.06 -21.37
N TRP A 40 0.50 8.03 -21.02
CA TRP A 40 1.08 8.94 -22.02
C TRP A 40 2.60 8.97 -21.96
N ILE A 41 3.19 9.38 -20.83
CA ILE A 41 4.63 9.68 -20.76
C ILE A 41 5.44 8.39 -20.97
N GLY A 42 5.13 7.34 -20.23
CA GLY A 42 5.88 6.10 -20.27
C GLY A 42 5.82 5.40 -21.63
N PRO A 43 4.64 5.23 -22.26
CA PRO A 43 4.54 4.73 -23.64
C PRO A 43 5.31 5.59 -24.66
N ALA A 44 5.24 6.92 -24.55
CA ALA A 44 5.99 7.83 -25.42
C ALA A 44 7.50 7.69 -25.25
N LEU A 45 8.00 7.61 -24.01
CA LEU A 45 9.43 7.38 -23.72
C LEU A 45 9.93 6.02 -24.23
N MET A 46 9.04 5.03 -24.26
CA MET A 46 9.35 3.68 -24.73
C MET A 46 9.13 3.51 -26.23
N ALA A 47 8.54 4.46 -26.95
CA ALA A 47 8.17 4.31 -28.36
C ALA A 47 9.33 3.76 -29.21
N ASP A 48 10.49 4.43 -29.16
CA ASP A 48 11.69 4.09 -29.94
C ASP A 48 12.65 3.13 -29.22
N ARG A 49 12.27 2.62 -28.04
CA ARG A 49 13.11 1.72 -27.23
C ARG A 49 12.64 0.26 -27.34
N LYS A 50 13.57 -0.68 -27.22
CA LYS A 50 13.22 -2.09 -27.05
C LYS A 50 12.63 -2.33 -25.65
N PRO A 51 11.72 -3.31 -25.48
CA PRO A 51 11.17 -3.64 -24.16
C PRO A 51 12.28 -4.04 -23.20
N LEU A 52 12.25 -3.54 -21.96
CA LEU A 52 13.28 -3.84 -20.97
C LEU A 52 13.12 -5.27 -20.42
N GLU A 53 14.23 -5.99 -20.29
CA GLU A 53 14.27 -7.32 -19.69
C GLU A 53 14.39 -7.22 -18.16
N LEU A 54 13.26 -7.03 -17.49
CA LEU A 54 13.21 -6.80 -16.04
C LEU A 54 12.94 -8.09 -15.23
N LYS A 55 13.21 -9.29 -15.79
CA LYS A 55 12.78 -10.58 -15.20
C LYS A 55 13.18 -10.73 -13.73
N ASN A 56 14.46 -10.52 -13.40
CA ASN A 56 14.96 -10.71 -12.04
C ASN A 56 14.38 -9.66 -11.07
N ILE A 57 14.20 -8.43 -11.53
CA ILE A 57 13.58 -7.35 -10.75
C ILE A 57 12.14 -7.72 -10.42
N LEU A 58 11.37 -8.22 -11.39
CA LEU A 58 9.98 -8.64 -11.17
C LEU A 58 9.89 -9.84 -10.22
N ILE A 59 10.80 -10.81 -10.31
CA ILE A 59 10.82 -11.96 -9.39
C ILE A 59 11.03 -11.46 -7.95
N PHE A 60 12.02 -10.59 -7.74
CA PHE A 60 12.28 -10.00 -6.43
C PHE A 60 11.08 -9.19 -5.94
N TYR A 61 10.58 -8.26 -6.76
CA TYR A 61 9.42 -7.44 -6.44
C TYR A 61 8.19 -8.26 -6.05
N ASN A 62 7.81 -9.26 -6.84
CA ASN A 62 6.68 -10.14 -6.55
C ASN A 62 6.90 -10.94 -5.26
N PHE A 63 8.15 -11.36 -4.99
CA PHE A 63 8.50 -12.06 -3.75
C PHE A 63 8.35 -11.17 -2.51
N PHE A 64 8.75 -9.90 -2.58
CA PHE A 64 8.53 -8.94 -1.50
C PHE A 64 7.04 -8.65 -1.28
N GLN A 65 6.29 -8.46 -2.35
CA GLN A 65 4.84 -8.30 -2.26
C GLN A 65 4.17 -9.53 -1.66
N MET A 66 4.58 -10.74 -2.04
CA MET A 66 4.05 -11.98 -1.46
C MET A 66 4.27 -12.02 0.05
N ILE A 67 5.48 -11.73 0.53
CA ILE A 67 5.79 -11.69 1.97
C ILE A 67 4.92 -10.64 2.68
N GLY A 68 4.86 -9.42 2.13
CA GLY A 68 4.09 -8.33 2.73
C GLY A 68 2.59 -8.63 2.83
N ASN A 69 2.00 -9.13 1.75
CA ASN A 69 0.58 -9.52 1.74
C ASN A 69 0.30 -10.74 2.63
N THR A 70 1.26 -11.66 2.77
CA THR A 70 1.13 -12.81 3.69
C THR A 70 1.10 -12.34 5.14
N TYR A 71 1.99 -11.41 5.52
CA TYR A 71 1.99 -10.81 6.85
C TYR A 71 0.64 -10.13 7.18
N LEU A 72 0.11 -9.31 6.26
CA LEU A 72 -1.19 -8.68 6.43
C LEU A 72 -2.32 -9.69 6.53
N THR A 73 -2.26 -10.77 5.76
CA THR A 73 -3.26 -11.84 5.81
C THR A 73 -3.25 -12.52 7.19
N ILE A 74 -2.08 -12.80 7.76
CA ILE A 74 -1.97 -13.35 9.12
C ILE A 74 -2.59 -12.41 10.14
N LYS A 75 -2.29 -11.10 10.06
CA LYS A 75 -2.86 -10.09 10.97
C LYS A 75 -4.38 -9.94 10.81
N ALA A 76 -4.88 -9.98 9.58
CA ALA A 76 -6.31 -9.97 9.33
C ALA A 76 -7.01 -11.21 9.89
N VAL A 77 -6.43 -12.41 9.73
CA VAL A 77 -6.97 -13.65 10.31
C VAL A 77 -6.93 -13.64 11.83
N GLU A 78 -5.83 -13.19 12.43
CA GLU A 78 -5.70 -13.02 13.88
C GLU A 78 -6.79 -12.09 14.43
N ALA A 79 -6.99 -10.94 13.78
CA ALA A 79 -8.07 -10.02 14.12
C ALA A 79 -9.44 -10.70 13.98
N LEU A 80 -9.73 -11.34 12.84
CA LEU A 80 -11.00 -12.03 12.61
C LEU A 80 -11.30 -13.09 13.67
N LEU A 81 -10.33 -13.90 14.07
CA LEU A 81 -10.50 -14.92 15.10
C LEU A 81 -10.74 -14.32 16.49
N ARG A 82 -10.05 -13.23 16.82
CA ARG A 82 -10.28 -12.49 18.09
C ARG A 82 -11.68 -11.84 18.11
N PHE A 83 -12.17 -11.37 16.97
CA PHE A 83 -13.46 -10.69 16.86
C PHE A 83 -14.64 -11.58 16.45
N TRP A 84 -14.42 -12.87 16.16
CA TRP A 84 -15.42 -13.80 15.63
C TRP A 84 -16.67 -13.95 16.51
N ASN A 85 -16.54 -13.73 17.83
CA ASN A 85 -17.60 -13.97 18.81
C ASN A 85 -18.06 -12.72 19.58
N VAL A 86 -17.55 -11.54 19.24
CA VAL A 86 -17.81 -10.29 19.96
C VAL A 86 -18.44 -9.27 19.02
N ARG A 87 -19.78 -9.24 19.03
CA ARG A 87 -20.58 -8.29 18.22
C ARG A 87 -20.38 -6.82 18.63
N CYS A 88 -19.80 -6.57 19.81
CA CYS A 88 -19.37 -5.25 20.28
C CYS A 88 -18.07 -5.42 21.09
N VAL A 89 -16.92 -5.05 20.53
CA VAL A 89 -15.73 -4.75 21.33
C VAL A 89 -15.72 -3.25 21.54
N GLU A 90 -15.79 -2.81 22.80
CA GLU A 90 -15.49 -1.43 23.14
C GLU A 90 -13.99 -1.20 22.93
N PHE A 91 -13.66 -0.57 21.81
CA PHE A 91 -12.33 -0.07 21.54
C PHE A 91 -12.05 1.11 22.48
N GLY A 92 -11.18 0.92 23.47
CA GLY A 92 -10.60 2.02 24.27
C GLY A 92 -10.82 1.98 25.79
N THR A 93 -11.64 1.09 26.34
CA THR A 93 -11.92 1.04 27.80
C THR A 93 -11.07 0.00 28.57
N SER A 94 -10.47 -0.97 27.86
CA SER A 94 -9.61 -2.01 28.46
C SER A 94 -8.18 -1.97 27.91
N THR A 95 -7.21 -2.41 28.72
CA THR A 95 -5.80 -2.52 28.34
C THR A 95 -5.61 -3.40 27.10
N GLU A 96 -6.42 -4.46 26.97
CA GLU A 96 -6.43 -5.35 25.80
C GLU A 96 -6.95 -4.64 24.54
N GLY A 97 -7.99 -3.81 24.66
CA GLY A 97 -8.53 -3.01 23.56
C GLY A 97 -7.54 -1.98 23.02
N ALA A 98 -6.76 -1.34 23.90
CA ALA A 98 -5.72 -0.39 23.50
C ALA A 98 -4.55 -1.06 22.74
N VAL A 99 -4.13 -2.26 23.17
CA VAL A 99 -3.10 -3.04 22.46
C VAL A 99 -3.61 -3.47 21.08
N LEU A 100 -4.87 -3.92 20.99
CA LEU A 100 -5.50 -4.31 19.73
C LEU A 100 -5.61 -3.16 18.74
N LEU A 101 -5.98 -1.96 19.18
CA LEU A 101 -6.02 -0.76 18.34
C LEU A 101 -4.65 -0.47 17.73
N LYS A 102 -3.60 -0.49 18.58
CA LYS A 102 -2.23 -0.26 18.12
C LYS A 102 -1.75 -1.30 17.10
N GLU A 103 -2.09 -2.58 17.30
CA GLU A 103 -1.78 -3.64 16.33
C GLU A 103 -2.53 -3.44 15.00
N PHE A 104 -3.77 -2.97 15.07
CA PHE A 104 -4.60 -2.67 13.90
C PHE A 104 -4.06 -1.48 13.11
N ASP A 105 -3.76 -0.36 13.76
CA ASP A 105 -3.20 0.83 13.12
C ASP A 105 -1.89 0.50 12.40
N LEU A 106 -1.07 -0.33 13.04
CA LEU A 106 0.17 -0.83 12.46
C LEU A 106 -0.07 -1.68 11.21
N ALA A 107 -1.04 -2.59 11.24
CA ALA A 107 -1.39 -3.42 10.09
C ALA A 107 -1.94 -2.56 8.94
N VAL A 108 -2.76 -1.55 9.25
CA VAL A 108 -3.28 -0.60 8.27
C VAL A 108 -2.15 0.21 7.63
N PHE A 109 -1.18 0.69 8.42
CA PHE A 109 0.00 1.37 7.88
C PHE A 109 0.75 0.52 6.86
N HIS A 110 1.05 -0.73 7.21
CA HIS A 110 1.73 -1.66 6.29
C HIS A 110 0.90 -1.92 5.03
N ALA A 111 -0.43 -2.03 5.16
CA ALA A 111 -1.34 -2.19 4.03
C ALA A 111 -1.26 -1.01 3.07
N ILE A 112 -1.29 0.22 3.59
CA ILE A 112 -1.20 1.44 2.78
C ILE A 112 0.12 1.49 2.02
N LEU A 113 1.24 1.21 2.68
CA LEU A 113 2.56 1.16 2.01
C LEU A 113 2.58 0.15 0.87
N ILE A 114 2.04 -1.05 1.09
CA ILE A 114 1.96 -2.08 0.05
C ILE A 114 1.11 -1.60 -1.13
N LYS A 115 -0.02 -0.91 -0.89
CA LYS A 115 -0.86 -0.38 -1.99
C LYS A 115 -0.13 0.66 -2.85
N TYR A 116 0.74 1.50 -2.27
CA TYR A 116 1.58 2.40 -3.06
C TYR A 116 2.66 1.66 -3.84
N VAL A 117 3.25 0.60 -3.28
CA VAL A 117 4.21 -0.25 -3.99
C VAL A 117 3.54 -0.97 -5.17
N ASP A 118 2.27 -1.37 -5.04
CA ASP A 118 1.49 -2.01 -6.11
C ASP A 118 1.35 -1.11 -7.36
N LEU A 119 1.50 0.23 -7.23
CA LEU A 119 1.52 1.13 -8.39
C LEU A 119 2.67 0.81 -9.37
N LEU A 120 3.76 0.20 -8.89
CA LEU A 120 4.89 -0.16 -9.73
C LEU A 120 4.55 -1.26 -10.76
N ASP A 121 3.46 -2.02 -10.56
CA ASP A 121 3.00 -3.04 -11.52
C ASP A 121 2.79 -2.46 -12.92
N ALA A 122 2.00 -1.39 -13.01
CA ALA A 122 1.73 -0.75 -14.30
C ALA A 122 2.98 -0.06 -14.85
N VAL A 123 3.87 0.46 -14.00
CA VAL A 123 5.16 1.01 -14.44
C VAL A 123 5.98 -0.08 -15.12
N PHE A 124 6.07 -1.28 -14.52
CA PHE A 124 6.76 -2.41 -15.13
C PHE A 124 6.08 -2.89 -16.42
N PHE A 125 4.75 -2.85 -16.51
CA PHE A 125 4.03 -3.17 -17.74
C PHE A 125 4.37 -2.21 -18.88
N VAL A 126 4.45 -0.91 -18.59
CA VAL A 126 4.87 0.11 -19.58
C VAL A 126 6.31 -0.14 -20.04
N LEU A 127 7.24 -0.30 -19.09
CA LEU A 127 8.66 -0.52 -19.40
C LEU A 127 8.93 -1.82 -20.18
N ARG A 128 8.04 -2.81 -20.06
CA ARG A 128 8.11 -4.08 -20.82
C ARG A 128 7.30 -4.05 -22.12
N LYS A 129 6.67 -2.93 -22.47
CA LYS A 129 5.72 -2.78 -23.59
C LYS A 129 4.59 -3.83 -23.55
N LYS A 130 4.06 -4.09 -22.36
CA LYS A 130 2.94 -5.01 -22.10
C LYS A 130 1.63 -4.26 -21.86
N GLU A 131 1.32 -3.31 -22.72
CA GLU A 131 0.17 -2.40 -22.56
C GLU A 131 -1.19 -3.13 -22.51
N LYS A 132 -1.29 -4.33 -23.11
CA LYS A 132 -2.48 -5.19 -22.99
C LYS A 132 -2.84 -5.54 -21.53
N GLN A 133 -1.86 -5.51 -20.62
CA GLN A 133 -2.08 -5.76 -19.19
C GLN A 133 -2.59 -4.51 -18.45
N ILE A 134 -2.39 -3.31 -19.01
CA ILE A 134 -2.82 -2.03 -18.44
C ILE A 134 -4.25 -1.72 -18.88
N THR A 135 -5.20 -2.51 -18.36
CA THR A 135 -6.62 -2.30 -18.63
C THR A 135 -7.15 -1.06 -17.88
N PHE A 136 -8.32 -0.57 -18.30
CA PHE A 136 -9.03 0.47 -17.55
C PHE A 136 -9.27 0.04 -16.10
N LEU A 137 -9.71 -1.20 -15.90
CA LEU A 137 -10.00 -1.74 -14.58
C LEU A 137 -8.74 -1.75 -13.68
N HIS A 138 -7.59 -2.14 -14.21
CA HIS A 138 -6.34 -2.14 -13.45
C HIS A 138 -5.98 -0.73 -12.96
N LEU A 139 -5.91 0.24 -13.87
CA LEU A 139 -5.57 1.63 -13.51
C LEU A 139 -6.59 2.26 -12.56
N PHE A 140 -7.89 2.05 -12.82
CA PHE A 140 -8.96 2.54 -11.95
C PHE A 140 -8.85 1.94 -10.55
N HIS A 141 -8.70 0.62 -10.44
CA HIS A 141 -8.59 -0.09 -9.17
C HIS A 141 -7.42 0.42 -8.34
N HIS A 142 -6.21 0.47 -8.91
CA HIS A 142 -5.02 0.92 -8.17
C HIS A 142 -5.10 2.40 -7.77
N SER A 143 -5.64 3.26 -8.65
CA SER A 143 -5.86 4.67 -8.33
C SER A 143 -6.89 4.86 -7.21
N PHE A 144 -8.02 4.17 -7.31
CA PHE A 144 -9.12 4.28 -6.36
C PHE A 144 -8.71 3.80 -4.97
N ILE A 145 -8.02 2.67 -4.87
CA ILE A 145 -7.57 2.14 -3.57
C ILE A 145 -6.58 3.11 -2.91
N CYS A 146 -5.61 3.67 -3.65
CA CYS A 146 -4.67 4.63 -3.07
C CYS A 146 -5.36 5.90 -2.55
N ILE A 147 -6.35 6.40 -3.28
CA ILE A 147 -7.16 7.55 -2.84
C ILE A 147 -7.98 7.21 -1.60
N MET A 148 -8.60 6.02 -1.55
CA MET A 148 -9.37 5.58 -0.38
C MET A 148 -8.49 5.40 0.85
N CYS A 149 -7.29 4.86 0.70
CA CYS A 149 -6.28 4.82 1.78
C CYS A 149 -5.96 6.22 2.30
N GLN A 150 -5.84 7.22 1.42
CA GLN A 150 -5.59 8.60 1.85
C GLN A 150 -6.77 9.24 2.57
N ILE A 151 -7.99 9.01 2.09
CA ILE A 151 -9.20 9.50 2.75
C ILE A 151 -9.30 8.89 4.15
N TYR A 152 -9.03 7.59 4.28
CA TYR A 152 -8.99 6.89 5.57
C TYR A 152 -7.98 7.52 6.54
N LEU A 153 -6.74 7.75 6.10
CA LEU A 153 -5.73 8.42 6.93
C LEU A 153 -6.17 9.82 7.37
N THR A 154 -6.77 10.59 6.46
CA THR A 154 -7.27 11.94 6.79
C THR A 154 -8.47 11.91 7.74
N SER A 155 -9.27 10.83 7.72
CA SER A 155 -10.40 10.67 8.64
C SER A 155 -9.99 10.28 10.06
N LEU A 156 -8.78 9.73 10.25
CA LEU A 156 -8.19 9.48 11.56
C LEU A 156 -7.65 10.76 12.21
N ASP A 157 -7.46 11.84 11.44
CA ASP A 157 -6.99 13.16 11.90
C ASP A 157 -8.16 14.07 12.39
N ILE A 158 -9.36 13.54 12.67
CA ILE A 158 -10.48 14.26 13.33
C ILE A 158 -10.55 13.92 14.82
#